data_AF-A0A1B9S2W0-F1
#
_entry.id   AF-A0A1B9S2W0-F1
#
_cell.length_a   1.000
_cell.length_b   1.000
_cell.length_c   1.000
_cell.angle_alpha   90.00
_cell.angle_beta   90.00
_cell.angle_gamma   90.00
#
_symmetry.space_group_name_H-M   'P 1'
#
loop_
_entity.id
_entity.type
_entity.pdbx_description
1 polymer ?
#
loop_
_entity_poly.entity_id
_entity_poly.type
_entity_poly.pdbx_seq_one_letter_code
_entity_poly.pdbx_strand_id
1 'polypeptide(L)'
;MNLVSRNAGKKIPEDVNTSQQINLLSHFMQGIHLCEEAIVEGLYVQAATLLRQEHEIISAVQELGIGCRKDGKTPHATVGVLKNMGKVYGDLSGAAHVSQSQLLHDIVEMERGELRGPSAFPIYHRDLARNLYSLHVCYIALMGRLTAEIHDAIGLGGASNDEEKMMVLAIATLHEEGLIEIEEAPLDKSIAEPEKAAN
;
A
#
# COMPACT_ATOMS: atom_id res chain seq x y z
N MET A 1 8.93 -9.83 -19.85
CA MET A 1 7.72 -8.98 -19.83
C MET A 1 6.96 -9.29 -18.55
N ASN A 2 6.70 -8.29 -17.71
CA ASN A 2 6.08 -8.48 -16.40
C ASN A 2 4.56 -8.72 -16.48
N LEU A 3 3.94 -9.17 -15.39
CA LEU A 3 2.52 -9.50 -15.25
C LEU A 3 1.59 -8.44 -15.86
N VAL A 4 1.82 -7.18 -15.54
CA VAL A 4 0.98 -6.07 -16.02
C VAL A 4 1.17 -5.90 -17.53
N SER A 5 2.40 -5.89 -18.01
CA SER A 5 2.72 -5.68 -19.43
C SER A 5 2.18 -6.80 -20.33
N ARG A 6 2.09 -8.04 -19.82
CA ARG A 6 1.50 -9.18 -20.55
C ARG A 6 -0.01 -9.03 -20.79
N ASN A 7 -0.67 -8.25 -19.93
CA ASN A 7 -2.13 -8.14 -19.88
C ASN A 7 -2.65 -6.74 -20.20
N ALA A 8 -1.77 -5.77 -20.41
CA ALA A 8 -2.11 -4.40 -20.77
C ALA A 8 -2.97 -4.35 -22.06
N GLY A 9 -4.12 -3.68 -21.97
CA GLY A 9 -5.04 -3.50 -23.10
C GLY A 9 -5.89 -4.72 -23.47
N LYS A 10 -5.79 -5.84 -22.73
CA LYS A 10 -6.69 -6.98 -22.92
C LYS A 10 -8.09 -6.63 -22.46
N LYS A 11 -9.08 -7.11 -23.20
CA LYS A 11 -10.50 -6.98 -22.83
C LYS A 11 -10.85 -8.04 -21.79
N ILE A 12 -11.59 -7.63 -20.77
CA ILE A 12 -12.10 -8.51 -19.71
C ILE A 12 -13.64 -8.63 -19.83
N PRO A 13 -14.24 -9.74 -19.39
CA PRO A 13 -15.68 -9.85 -19.26
C PRO A 13 -16.23 -8.74 -18.35
N GLU A 14 -17.39 -8.20 -18.68
CA GLU A 14 -18.01 -7.09 -17.93
C GLU A 14 -18.63 -7.62 -16.63
N ASP A 15 -17.80 -7.68 -15.58
CA ASP A 15 -18.21 -7.87 -14.20
C ASP A 15 -17.94 -6.58 -13.40
N VAL A 16 -18.94 -6.11 -12.64
CA VAL A 16 -18.89 -4.80 -11.97
C VAL A 16 -17.78 -4.78 -10.92
N ASN A 17 -17.67 -5.84 -10.10
CA ASN A 17 -16.67 -5.89 -9.04
C ASN A 17 -15.26 -6.01 -9.60
N THR A 18 -15.06 -6.89 -10.58
CA THR A 18 -13.79 -7.04 -11.30
C THR A 18 -13.36 -5.73 -11.95
N SER A 19 -14.27 -5.05 -12.66
CA SER A 19 -13.98 -3.77 -13.31
C SER A 19 -13.54 -2.72 -12.29
N GLN A 20 -14.21 -2.66 -11.13
CA GLN A 20 -13.81 -1.78 -10.03
C GLN A 20 -12.46 -2.15 -9.43
N GLN A 21 -12.17 -3.44 -9.25
CA GLN A 21 -10.85 -3.91 -8.80
C GLN A 21 -9.76 -3.48 -9.78
N ILE A 22 -9.93 -3.73 -11.09
CA ILE A 22 -8.96 -3.33 -12.13
C ILE A 22 -8.75 -1.80 -12.18
N ASN A 23 -9.80 -1.00 -11.98
CA ASN A 23 -9.68 0.46 -11.87
C ASN A 23 -8.82 0.86 -10.67
N LEU A 24 -9.03 0.22 -9.51
CA LEU A 24 -8.24 0.45 -8.30
C LEU A 24 -6.78 0.02 -8.49
N LEU A 25 -6.53 -1.13 -9.11
CA LEU A 25 -5.17 -1.57 -9.47
C LEU A 25 -4.48 -0.52 -10.34
N SER A 26 -5.19 0.00 -11.35
CA SER A 26 -4.66 1.02 -12.27
C SER A 26 -4.32 2.32 -11.53
N HIS A 27 -5.16 2.76 -10.60
CA HIS A 27 -4.89 3.93 -9.77
C HIS A 27 -3.68 3.74 -8.86
N PHE A 28 -3.54 2.57 -8.23
CA PHE A 28 -2.34 2.25 -7.45
C PHE A 28 -1.08 2.36 -8.30
N MET A 29 -1.09 1.73 -9.48
CA MET A 29 0.07 1.74 -10.39
C MET A 29 0.47 3.15 -10.85
N GLN A 30 -0.50 4.02 -11.11
CA GLN A 30 -0.25 5.42 -11.47
C GLN A 30 0.33 6.23 -10.30
N GLY A 31 0.05 5.83 -9.06
CA GLY A 31 0.51 6.51 -7.84
C GLY A 31 1.94 6.16 -7.43
N ILE A 32 2.49 5.02 -7.89
CA ILE A 32 3.80 4.50 -7.45
C ILE A 32 4.89 5.57 -7.51
N HIS A 33 5.09 6.15 -8.69
CA HIS A 33 6.15 7.13 -8.90
C HIS A 33 5.99 8.39 -8.03
N LEU A 34 4.74 8.85 -7.84
CA LEU A 34 4.46 10.01 -6.99
C LEU A 34 4.79 9.74 -5.52
N CYS A 35 4.52 8.52 -5.05
CA CYS A 35 4.85 8.10 -3.70
C CYS A 35 6.37 8.03 -3.51
N GLU A 36 7.10 7.43 -4.46
CA GLU A 36 8.56 7.38 -4.44
C GLU A 36 9.19 8.77 -4.38
N GLU A 37 8.78 9.68 -5.28
CA GLU A 37 9.30 11.05 -5.32
C GLU A 37 9.02 11.78 -4.02
N ALA A 38 7.79 11.70 -3.49
CA ALA A 38 7.44 12.36 -2.23
C ALA A 38 8.32 11.88 -1.05
N ILE A 39 8.64 10.58 -1.00
CA ILE A 39 9.49 10.01 0.05
C ILE A 39 10.95 10.45 -0.13
N VAL A 40 11.49 10.33 -1.34
CA VAL A 40 12.91 10.61 -1.64
C VAL A 40 13.23 12.09 -1.50
N GLU A 41 12.31 12.97 -1.91
CA GLU A 41 12.45 14.43 -1.82
C GLU A 41 12.14 14.97 -0.42
N GLY A 42 11.82 14.13 0.56
CA GLY A 42 11.58 14.56 1.95
C GLY A 42 10.22 15.22 2.20
N LEU A 43 9.25 15.04 1.30
CA LEU A 43 7.88 15.53 1.42
C LEU A 43 7.03 14.58 2.30
N TYR A 44 7.46 14.34 3.53
CA TYR A 44 6.95 13.21 4.34
C TYR A 44 5.46 13.26 4.68
N VAL A 45 4.86 14.46 4.80
CA VAL A 45 3.42 14.59 5.02
C VAL A 45 2.63 14.18 3.77
N GLN A 46 3.11 14.59 2.60
CA GLN A 46 2.55 14.20 1.31
C GLN A 46 2.76 12.70 1.07
N ALA A 47 3.95 12.17 1.36
CA ALA A 47 4.24 10.75 1.31
C ALA A 47 3.30 9.93 2.21
N ALA A 48 3.05 10.38 3.45
CA ALA A 48 2.11 9.71 4.34
C ALA A 48 0.67 9.70 3.79
N THR A 49 0.27 10.77 3.11
CA THR A 49 -1.03 10.86 2.44
C THR A 49 -1.13 9.87 1.28
N LEU A 50 -0.09 9.76 0.46
CA LEU A 50 -0.03 8.82 -0.67
C LEU A 50 0.01 7.36 -0.18
N LEU A 51 0.83 7.05 0.82
CA LEU A 51 0.89 5.72 1.44
C LEU A 51 -0.43 5.32 2.09
N ARG A 52 -1.14 6.27 2.69
CA ARG A 52 -2.49 6.02 3.20
C ARG A 52 -3.45 5.69 2.06
N GLN A 53 -3.37 6.42 0.95
CA GLN A 53 -4.18 6.12 -0.23
C GLN A 53 -3.86 4.73 -0.79
N GLU A 54 -2.58 4.35 -0.88
CA GLU A 54 -2.16 2.99 -1.29
C GLU A 54 -2.75 1.91 -0.38
N HIS A 55 -2.68 2.11 0.94
CA HIS A 55 -3.30 1.22 1.92
C HIS A 55 -4.81 1.09 1.72
N GLU A 56 -5.52 2.21 1.57
CA GLU A 56 -6.96 2.22 1.34
C GLU A 56 -7.34 1.55 0.02
N ILE A 57 -6.53 1.70 -1.04
CA ILE A 57 -6.74 1.00 -2.31
C ILE A 57 -6.61 -0.51 -2.13
N ILE A 58 -5.56 -0.99 -1.44
CA ILE A 58 -5.39 -2.42 -1.12
C ILE A 58 -6.59 -2.96 -0.33
N SER A 59 -7.08 -2.22 0.67
CA SER A 59 -8.28 -2.59 1.40
C SER A 59 -9.51 -2.66 0.49
N ALA A 60 -9.74 -1.65 -0.36
CA ALA A 60 -10.90 -1.59 -1.24
C ALA A 60 -10.91 -2.72 -2.28
N VAL A 61 -9.74 -3.09 -2.83
CA VAL A 61 -9.60 -4.21 -3.76
C VAL A 61 -10.04 -5.52 -3.10
N GLN A 62 -9.65 -5.75 -1.85
CA GLN A 62 -10.03 -6.95 -1.09
C GLN A 62 -11.52 -6.94 -0.69
N GLU A 63 -12.06 -5.79 -0.25
CA GLU A 63 -13.50 -5.65 0.07
C GLU A 63 -14.39 -5.93 -1.14
N LEU A 64 -13.96 -5.55 -2.35
CA LEU A 64 -14.64 -5.87 -3.60
C LEU A 64 -14.59 -7.37 -3.90
N GLY A 65 -13.44 -8.01 -3.66
CA GLY A 65 -13.25 -9.45 -3.85
C GLY A 65 -14.21 -10.31 -3.01
N ILE A 66 -14.57 -9.84 -1.81
CA ILE A 66 -15.53 -10.51 -0.91
C ILE A 66 -16.95 -9.91 -0.95
N GLY A 67 -17.21 -8.96 -1.84
CA GLY A 67 -18.53 -8.35 -2.01
C GLY A 67 -19.05 -7.56 -0.80
N CYS A 68 -18.18 -7.10 0.10
CA CYS A 68 -18.58 -6.31 1.28
C CYS A 68 -18.41 -4.80 1.10
N ARG A 69 -17.80 -4.38 -0.02
CA ARG A 69 -17.54 -2.97 -0.35
C ARG A 69 -18.83 -2.17 -0.40
N LYS A 70 -18.80 -0.96 0.17
CA LYS A 70 -19.91 0.01 0.11
C LYS A 70 -19.42 1.29 -0.54
N ASP A 71 -20.15 1.73 -1.56
CA ASP A 71 -19.85 2.98 -2.25
C ASP A 71 -19.90 4.19 -1.30
N GLY A 72 -19.03 5.17 -1.53
CA GLY A 72 -18.90 6.38 -0.71
C GLY A 72 -18.39 6.17 0.72
N LYS A 73 -17.96 4.96 1.12
CA LYS A 73 -17.37 4.69 2.44
C LYS A 73 -15.87 4.46 2.37
N THR A 74 -15.10 4.94 3.35
CA THR A 74 -13.70 4.56 3.50
C THR A 74 -13.61 3.03 3.71
N PRO A 75 -12.71 2.33 3.02
CA PRO A 75 -12.53 0.90 3.20
C PRO A 75 -11.96 0.58 4.59
N HIS A 76 -12.19 -0.63 5.06
CA HIS A 76 -11.71 -1.09 6.35
C HIS A 76 -10.18 -1.27 6.30
N ALA A 77 -9.46 -0.50 7.12
CA ALA A 77 -8.00 -0.48 7.12
C ALA A 77 -7.37 -1.85 7.42
N THR A 78 -8.01 -2.67 8.25
CA THR A 78 -7.45 -3.97 8.69
C THR A 78 -8.11 -5.17 8.02
N VAL A 79 -8.36 -5.08 6.70
CA VAL A 79 -8.96 -6.20 5.93
C VAL A 79 -7.90 -7.07 5.25
N GLY A 80 -8.14 -8.38 5.25
CA GLY A 80 -7.31 -9.38 4.58
C GLY A 80 -5.83 -9.27 4.92
N VAL A 81 -4.97 -9.03 3.92
CA VAL A 81 -3.51 -8.94 4.08
C VAL A 81 -3.05 -7.77 4.98
N LEU A 82 -3.95 -6.85 5.33
CA LEU A 82 -3.67 -5.67 6.16
C LEU A 82 -4.16 -5.82 7.62
N LYS A 83 -4.62 -7.02 8.04
CA LYS A 83 -5.26 -7.25 9.36
C LYS A 83 -4.49 -6.68 10.56
N ASN A 84 -3.16 -6.71 10.52
CA ASN A 84 -2.29 -6.24 11.61
C ASN A 84 -1.69 -4.84 11.39
N MET A 85 -2.07 -4.15 10.32
CA MET A 85 -1.53 -2.83 9.96
C MET A 85 -2.34 -1.65 10.52
N GLY A 86 -3.19 -1.88 11.53
CA GLY A 86 -4.05 -0.83 12.12
C GLY A 86 -3.26 0.32 12.73
N LYS A 87 -2.13 0.02 13.40
CA LYS A 87 -1.23 1.05 13.92
C LYS A 87 -0.61 1.88 12.79
N VAL A 88 -0.09 1.22 11.75
CA VAL A 88 0.49 1.86 10.57
C VAL A 88 -0.53 2.79 9.90
N TYR A 89 -1.75 2.32 9.69
CA TYR A 89 -2.83 3.14 9.14
C TYR A 89 -3.16 4.36 10.03
N GLY A 90 -3.19 4.17 11.36
CA GLY A 90 -3.40 5.24 12.32
C GLY A 90 -2.30 6.30 12.28
N ASP A 91 -1.04 5.88 12.21
CA ASP A 91 0.13 6.76 12.11
C ASP A 91 0.11 7.56 10.80
N LEU A 92 -0.13 6.89 9.66
CA LEU A 92 -0.29 7.54 8.36
C LEU A 92 -1.45 8.53 8.36
N SER A 93 -2.58 8.17 8.95
CA SER A 93 -3.74 9.06 9.08
C SER A 93 -3.46 10.27 9.94
N GLY A 94 -2.72 10.11 11.04
CA GLY A 94 -2.30 11.20 11.91
C GLY A 94 -1.37 12.19 11.20
N ALA A 95 -0.39 11.68 10.45
CA ALA A 95 0.50 12.50 9.63
C ALA A 95 -0.25 13.22 8.50
N ALA A 96 -1.08 12.51 7.73
CA ALA A 96 -1.84 13.05 6.61
C ALA A 96 -2.86 14.13 7.02
N HIS A 97 -3.47 13.99 8.20
CA HIS A 97 -4.36 15.01 8.76
C HIS A 97 -3.63 16.13 9.51
N VAL A 98 -2.29 16.11 9.55
CA VAL A 98 -1.49 17.16 10.19
C VAL A 98 -1.86 17.28 11.69
N SER A 99 -2.28 16.18 12.32
CA SER A 99 -2.83 16.19 13.69
C SER A 99 -1.77 15.95 14.78
N GLN A 100 -0.54 15.60 14.38
CA GLN A 100 0.60 15.38 15.27
C GLN A 100 1.57 16.57 15.19
N SER A 101 1.25 17.66 15.90
CA SER A 101 1.99 18.93 15.83
C SER A 101 3.49 18.79 16.12
N GLN A 102 3.86 17.92 17.06
CA GLN A 102 5.27 17.66 17.39
C GLN A 102 6.01 16.99 16.22
N LEU A 103 5.41 15.95 15.61
CA LEU A 103 6.01 15.27 14.46
C LEU A 103 6.24 16.24 13.29
N LEU A 104 5.27 17.12 13.03
CA LEU A 104 5.37 18.11 11.97
C LEU A 104 6.49 19.11 12.22
N HIS A 105 6.62 19.56 13.48
CA HIS A 105 7.71 20.41 13.90
C HIS A 105 9.05 19.73 13.63
N ASP A 106 9.22 18.49 14.10
CA ASP A 106 10.48 17.75 13.96
C ASP A 106 10.85 17.48 12.48
N ILE A 107 9.85 17.35 11.60
CA ILE A 107 10.07 17.13 10.16
C ILE A 107 10.59 18.41 9.47
N VAL A 108 10.10 19.58 9.85
CA VAL A 108 10.42 20.84 9.14
C VAL A 108 11.40 21.73 9.89
N GLU A 109 11.73 21.42 11.14
CA GLU A 109 12.62 22.24 11.96
C GLU A 109 14.05 22.26 11.39
N MET A 110 14.59 23.46 11.29
CA MET A 110 15.98 23.70 10.92
C MET A 110 16.64 24.57 11.98
N GLU A 111 17.87 24.20 12.34
CA GLU A 111 18.72 24.99 13.23
C GLU A 111 19.84 25.70 12.43
N ARG A 112 20.09 26.97 12.74
CA ARG A 112 21.23 27.71 12.19
C ARG A 112 21.87 28.56 13.29
N GLY A 113 22.90 28.01 13.94
CA GLY A 113 23.48 28.63 15.13
C GLY A 113 22.47 28.59 16.28
N GLU A 114 22.10 29.76 16.80
CA GLU A 114 21.10 29.89 17.88
C GLU A 114 19.66 30.03 17.37
N LEU A 115 19.45 30.09 16.05
CA LEU A 115 18.12 30.25 15.45
C LEU A 115 17.47 28.89 15.18
N ARG A 116 16.21 28.75 15.59
CA ARG A 116 15.33 27.61 15.31
C ARG A 116 14.06 28.07 14.61
N GLY A 117 13.63 27.33 13.59
CA GLY A 117 12.39 27.62 12.90
C GLY A 117 12.09 26.64 11.78
N PRO A 118 10.89 26.71 11.17
CA PRO A 118 10.51 25.83 10.08
C PRO A 118 11.24 26.20 8.78
N SER A 119 11.67 25.18 8.06
CA SER A 119 12.19 25.29 6.70
C SER A 119 11.05 25.39 5.69
N ALA A 120 11.21 26.25 4.70
CA ALA A 120 10.34 26.30 3.52
C ALA A 120 10.70 25.22 2.48
N PHE A 121 11.86 24.57 2.62
CA PHE A 121 12.35 23.52 1.76
C PHE A 121 12.30 22.17 2.47
N PRO A 122 12.08 21.06 1.75
CA PRO A 122 12.11 19.74 2.35
C PRO A 122 13.43 19.45 3.04
N ILE A 123 13.35 18.75 4.18
CA ILE A 123 14.51 18.29 4.94
C ILE A 123 14.51 16.76 4.87
N TYR A 124 15.61 16.18 4.39
CA TYR A 124 15.74 14.75 4.30
C TYR A 124 16.02 14.13 5.68
N HIS A 125 15.10 13.27 6.12
CA HIS A 125 15.18 12.47 7.34
C HIS A 125 15.37 11.01 6.96
N ARG A 126 16.59 10.50 7.09
CA ARG A 126 16.97 9.16 6.59
C ARG A 126 16.08 8.04 7.12
N ASP A 127 15.77 8.05 8.41
CA ASP A 127 14.99 6.98 9.04
C ASP A 127 13.52 7.04 8.64
N LEU A 128 12.94 8.24 8.53
CA LEU A 128 11.59 8.43 8.00
C LEU A 128 11.51 7.99 6.53
N ALA A 129 12.47 8.42 5.69
CA ALA A 129 12.54 7.98 4.30
C ALA A 129 12.63 6.46 4.20
N ARG A 130 13.52 5.83 4.97
CA ARG A 130 13.68 4.37 5.00
C ARG A 130 12.37 3.68 5.38
N ASN A 131 11.71 4.11 6.45
CA ASN A 131 10.50 3.46 6.95
C ASN A 131 9.32 3.62 5.98
N LEU A 132 9.11 4.83 5.45
CA LEU A 132 8.04 5.09 4.47
C LEU A 132 8.29 4.37 3.14
N TYR A 133 9.55 4.34 2.68
CA TYR A 133 9.89 3.62 1.45
C TYR A 133 9.74 2.10 1.62
N SER A 134 10.07 1.56 2.79
CA SER A 134 9.86 0.15 3.11
C SER A 134 8.37 -0.21 3.08
N LEU A 135 7.53 0.66 3.63
CA LEU A 135 6.09 0.50 3.58
C LEU A 135 5.54 0.56 2.15
N HIS A 136 6.06 1.49 1.33
CA HIS A 136 5.72 1.61 -0.08
C HIS A 136 6.04 0.31 -0.86
N VAL A 137 7.26 -0.21 -0.70
CA VAL A 137 7.69 -1.48 -1.33
C VAL A 137 6.81 -2.64 -0.87
N CYS A 138 6.45 -2.68 0.42
CA CYS A 138 5.52 -3.67 0.94
C CYS A 138 4.15 -3.60 0.23
N TYR A 139 3.58 -2.40 0.09
CA TYR A 139 2.31 -2.22 -0.62
C TYR A 139 2.40 -2.59 -2.10
N ILE A 140 3.51 -2.30 -2.78
CA ILE A 140 3.74 -2.76 -4.16
C ILE A 140 3.72 -4.29 -4.24
N ALA A 141 4.40 -4.99 -3.32
CA ALA A 141 4.43 -6.45 -3.32
C ALA A 141 3.05 -7.05 -3.03
N LEU A 142 2.31 -6.50 -2.05
CA LEU A 142 0.94 -6.92 -1.74
C LEU A 142 0.00 -6.67 -2.93
N MET A 143 0.08 -5.51 -3.57
CA MET A 143 -0.73 -5.19 -4.74
C MET A 143 -0.39 -6.07 -5.94
N GLY A 144 0.89 -6.43 -6.12
CA GLY A 144 1.31 -7.38 -7.14
C GLY A 144 0.66 -8.75 -6.96
N ARG A 145 0.58 -9.23 -5.71
CA ARG A 145 -0.10 -10.51 -5.38
C ARG A 145 -1.60 -10.43 -5.69
N LEU A 146 -2.27 -9.38 -5.23
CA LEU A 146 -3.68 -9.14 -5.55
C LEU A 146 -3.93 -9.09 -7.06
N THR A 147 -3.05 -8.40 -7.79
CA THR A 147 -3.13 -8.31 -9.25
C THR A 147 -3.02 -9.69 -9.90
N ALA A 148 -2.11 -10.54 -9.41
CA ALA A 148 -1.94 -11.90 -9.92
C ALA A 148 -3.19 -12.76 -9.69
N GLU A 149 -3.75 -12.71 -8.48
CA GLU A 149 -4.97 -13.45 -8.12
C GLU A 149 -6.17 -13.00 -8.96
N ILE A 150 -6.37 -11.68 -9.10
CA ILE A 150 -7.46 -11.12 -9.91
C ILE A 150 -7.28 -11.51 -11.38
N HIS A 151 -6.08 -11.38 -11.94
CA HIS A 151 -5.82 -11.76 -13.33
C HIS A 151 -6.06 -13.24 -13.58
N ASP A 152 -5.68 -14.12 -12.65
CA ASP A 152 -5.92 -15.56 -12.78
C ASP A 152 -7.42 -15.87 -12.73
N ALA A 153 -8.15 -15.29 -11.77
CA ALA A 153 -9.59 -15.47 -11.61
C ALA A 153 -10.39 -15.07 -12.87
N ILE A 154 -9.90 -14.10 -13.66
CA ILE A 154 -10.57 -13.62 -14.87
C ILE A 154 -9.97 -14.18 -16.17
N GLY A 155 -9.08 -15.19 -16.06
CA GLY A 155 -8.52 -15.90 -17.21
C GLY A 155 -7.44 -15.14 -17.99
N LEU A 156 -6.86 -14.10 -17.41
CA LEU A 156 -5.68 -13.42 -17.96
C LEU A 156 -4.35 -14.09 -17.57
N GLY A 157 -4.42 -15.06 -16.64
CA GLY A 157 -3.30 -15.81 -16.10
C GLY A 157 -2.58 -15.06 -14.98
N GLY A 158 -2.18 -15.81 -13.95
CA GLY A 158 -1.49 -15.28 -12.78
C GLY A 158 -0.03 -14.86 -12.99
N ALA A 159 0.66 -14.68 -11.86
CA ALA A 159 2.09 -14.43 -11.80
C ALA A 159 2.89 -15.62 -12.33
N SER A 160 4.06 -15.36 -12.93
CA SER A 160 5.03 -16.43 -13.16
C SER A 160 5.71 -16.84 -11.85
N ASN A 161 6.32 -18.01 -11.81
CA ASN A 161 7.08 -18.48 -10.65
C ASN A 161 8.16 -17.48 -10.20
N ASP A 162 8.79 -16.76 -11.13
CA ASP A 162 9.81 -15.77 -10.80
C ASP A 162 9.18 -14.49 -10.22
N GLU A 163 8.02 -14.07 -10.74
CA GLU A 163 7.28 -12.92 -10.20
C GLU A 163 6.76 -13.19 -8.80
N GLU A 164 6.21 -14.38 -8.57
CA GLU A 164 5.75 -14.82 -7.26
C GLU A 164 6.92 -14.85 -6.26
N LYS A 165 8.06 -15.44 -6.65
CA LYS A 165 9.28 -15.43 -5.82
C LYS A 165 9.74 -14.01 -5.51
N MET A 166 9.72 -13.08 -6.47
CA MET A 166 10.12 -11.69 -6.22
C MET A 166 9.22 -11.01 -5.18
N MET A 167 7.90 -11.20 -5.27
CA MET A 167 6.95 -10.64 -4.30
C MET A 167 7.14 -11.22 -2.90
N VAL A 168 7.35 -12.54 -2.80
CA VAL A 168 7.62 -13.22 -1.52
C VAL A 168 8.94 -12.76 -0.93
N LEU A 169 10.01 -12.72 -1.73
CA LEU A 169 11.34 -12.27 -1.28
C LEU A 169 11.33 -10.80 -0.83
N ALA A 170 10.58 -9.93 -1.51
CA ALA A 170 10.45 -8.53 -1.11
C ALA A 170 9.86 -8.41 0.30
N ILE A 171 8.73 -9.08 0.57
CA ILE A 171 8.08 -9.06 1.88
C ILE A 171 8.97 -9.71 2.95
N ALA A 172 9.59 -10.86 2.63
CA ALA A 172 10.49 -11.55 3.56
C ALA A 172 11.70 -10.68 3.95
N THR A 173 12.32 -10.01 2.98
CA THR A 173 13.47 -9.11 3.22
C THR A 173 13.06 -7.95 4.12
N LEU A 174 11.91 -7.32 3.85
CA LEU A 174 11.41 -6.21 4.67
C LEU A 174 11.11 -6.65 6.11
N HIS A 175 10.56 -7.85 6.29
CA HIS A 175 10.30 -8.43 7.61
C HIS A 175 11.59 -8.78 8.36
N GLU A 176 12.55 -9.44 7.69
CA GLU A 176 13.86 -9.81 8.27
C GLU A 176 14.66 -8.57 8.73
N GLU A 177 14.55 -7.46 7.99
CA GLU A 177 15.16 -6.17 8.33
C GLU A 177 14.41 -5.39 9.41
N GLY A 178 13.28 -5.93 9.93
CA GLY A 178 12.44 -5.29 10.94
C GLY A 178 11.73 -4.02 10.45
N LEU A 179 11.53 -3.89 9.13
CA LEU A 179 10.94 -2.70 8.50
C LEU A 179 9.42 -2.78 8.41
N ILE A 180 8.87 -3.98 8.48
CA ILE A 180 7.43 -4.25 8.54
C ILE A 180 7.15 -5.34 9.57
N GLU A 181 6.03 -5.21 10.27
CA GLU A 181 5.46 -6.27 11.10
C GLU A 181 4.23 -6.83 10.36
N ILE A 182 4.39 -7.99 9.74
CA ILE A 182 3.29 -8.74 9.14
C ILE A 182 3.39 -10.16 9.69
N GLU A 183 2.50 -10.54 10.60
CA GLU A 183 2.29 -11.97 10.84
C GLU A 183 1.70 -12.56 9.56
N GLU A 184 2.30 -13.64 9.06
CA GLU A 184 1.89 -14.35 7.85
C GLU A 184 0.36 -14.47 7.80
N ALA A 185 -0.29 -13.72 6.90
CA ALA A 185 -1.60 -14.12 6.42
C ALA A 185 -1.40 -15.52 5.82
N PRO A 186 -2.18 -16.55 6.23
CA PRO A 186 -1.96 -17.91 5.78
C PRO A 186 -1.86 -17.93 4.25
N LEU A 187 -0.70 -18.33 3.74
CA LEU A 187 -0.37 -18.39 2.32
C LEU A 187 -1.38 -19.25 1.51
N ASP A 188 -2.18 -20.07 2.21
CA ASP A 188 -3.10 -21.05 1.64
C ASP A 188 -4.57 -20.60 1.58
N LYS A 189 -4.94 -19.39 2.02
CA LYS A 189 -6.35 -18.94 1.97
C LYS A 189 -6.59 -17.96 0.85
N SER A 190 -7.40 -18.40 -0.12
CA SER A 190 -8.03 -17.53 -1.11
C SER A 190 -8.75 -16.37 -0.41
N ILE A 191 -8.55 -15.16 -0.93
CA ILE A 191 -9.23 -13.94 -0.47
C ILE A 191 -10.77 -14.08 -0.58
N ALA A 192 -11.27 -15.05 -1.35
CA ALA A 192 -12.69 -15.33 -1.54
C ALA A 192 -13.37 -16.13 -0.41
N GLU A 193 -12.68 -16.57 0.63
CA GLU A 193 -13.33 -17.29 1.73
C GLU A 193 -13.71 -16.36 2.89
N PRO A 194 -15.01 -16.07 3.13
CA PRO A 194 -15.41 -15.37 4.34
C PRO A 194 -15.03 -16.23 5.56
N GLU A 195 -14.31 -15.63 6.52
CA GLU A 195 -14.14 -16.24 7.85
C GLU A 195 -15.53 -16.56 8.39
N LYS A 196 -15.84 -17.85 8.56
CA LYS A 196 -17.03 -18.27 9.30
C LYS A 196 -16.98 -17.57 10.65
N ALA A 197 -17.97 -16.75 10.93
CA ALA A 197 -18.15 -16.12 12.22
C ALA A 197 -18.02 -17.19 13.31
N ALA A 198 -17.06 -17.02 14.22
CA ALA A 198 -17.00 -17.81 15.42
C ALA A 198 -18.27 -17.51 16.24
N ASN A 199 -19.01 -18.57 16.56
CA ASN A 199 -20.28 -18.56 17.30
C ASN A 199 -20.26 -17.72 18.57
#